data_AF-A0A4R7Z5S4-F1
#
_entry.id   AF-A0A4R7Z5S4-F1
#
_cell.length_a   1.000
_cell.length_b   1.000
_cell.length_c   1.000
_cell.angle_alpha   90.00
_cell.angle_beta   90.00
_cell.angle_gamma   90.00
#
_symmetry.space_group_name_H-M   'P 1'
#
loop_
_entity.id
_entity.type
_entity.pdbx_description
1 polymer ?
#
loop_
_entity_poly.entity_id
_entity_poly.type
_entity_poly.pdbx_seq_one_letter_code
_entity_poly.pdbx_strand_id
1 'polypeptide(L)'
;MKWIKNALELKSEYNGDFLASLTIDDSILLQSDFDDNIVLQTILDNISTLRSLDGIYLVILRNKYDTLYQISPRIASSLLEISYLIGIRAKKQVIINFEDVYGLVCMGVGADGFATGYSTSKRKMSFSNFKSSFGRSFPKFYSHNLIGDFLSETDLNKIRDNYLIQMIEDDKTALSEGLFAALKQNQSAANVLEWRETQNHTTTAENNRMKRINKAVEKINDRNDSKSKVDFIKEWLLSADMKRTYFSERFEDDPLSDESRHVRVWRKVFEDFLNKYNL
;
A
#
# COMPACT_ATOMS: atom_id res chain seq x y z
N MET A 1 3.52 17.93 -22.80
CA MET A 1 4.53 18.14 -21.74
C MET A 1 5.31 19.47 -21.88
N LYS A 2 4.67 20.62 -22.16
CA LYS A 2 5.40 21.89 -22.25
C LYS A 2 6.04 22.29 -20.92
N TRP A 3 5.36 22.03 -19.80
CA TRP A 3 5.87 22.35 -18.47
C TRP A 3 7.16 21.59 -18.10
N ILE A 4 7.27 20.29 -18.43
CA ILE A 4 8.51 19.52 -18.20
C ILE A 4 9.64 20.11 -19.05
N LYS A 5 9.38 20.40 -20.33
CA LYS A 5 10.38 21.02 -21.21
C LYS A 5 10.88 22.37 -20.70
N ASN A 6 9.98 23.22 -20.19
CA ASN A 6 10.37 24.49 -19.61
C ASN A 6 11.16 24.31 -18.30
N ALA A 7 10.75 23.36 -17.45
CA ALA A 7 11.46 23.08 -16.20
C ALA A 7 12.86 22.46 -16.43
N LEU A 8 13.08 21.80 -17.57
CA LEU A 8 14.40 21.28 -17.94
C LEU A 8 15.44 22.38 -18.17
N GLU A 9 15.03 23.56 -18.60
CA GLU A 9 15.95 24.71 -18.75
C GLU A 9 16.56 25.13 -17.41
N LEU A 10 15.88 24.80 -16.31
CA LEU A 10 16.32 25.07 -14.94
C LEU A 10 17.09 23.90 -14.32
N LYS A 11 17.26 22.75 -15.01
CA LYS A 11 17.92 21.56 -14.41
C LYS A 11 19.34 21.85 -13.94
N SER A 12 20.08 22.71 -14.65
CA SER A 12 21.44 23.10 -14.26
C SER A 12 21.51 23.92 -12.97
N GLU A 13 20.38 24.44 -12.48
CA GLU A 13 20.30 25.25 -11.26
C GLU A 13 19.94 24.42 -10.01
N TYR A 14 19.64 23.12 -10.17
CA TYR A 14 19.23 22.23 -9.09
C TYR A 14 20.27 21.12 -8.85
N ASN A 15 20.58 20.90 -7.56
CA ASN A 15 21.38 19.76 -7.12
C ASN A 15 20.44 18.64 -6.63
N GLY A 16 20.11 17.69 -7.52
CA GLY A 16 19.30 16.52 -7.19
C GLY A 16 18.67 15.86 -8.42
N ASP A 17 17.98 14.75 -8.20
CA ASP A 17 17.24 14.04 -9.24
C ASP A 17 16.06 14.89 -9.73
N PHE A 18 15.94 15.03 -11.06
CA PHE A 18 14.88 15.77 -11.70
C PHE A 18 13.67 14.86 -11.93
N LEU A 19 12.73 14.90 -10.98
CA LEU A 19 11.51 14.08 -11.00
C LEU A 19 10.28 14.89 -11.39
N ALA A 20 9.35 14.27 -12.11
CA ALA A 20 8.08 14.86 -12.49
C ALA A 20 6.90 14.22 -11.74
N SER A 21 5.96 15.04 -11.26
CA SER A 21 4.70 14.52 -10.74
C SER A 21 3.80 14.09 -11.90
N LEU A 22 3.44 12.81 -11.93
CA LEU A 22 2.42 12.25 -12.81
C LEU A 22 1.17 11.95 -11.99
N THR A 23 0.16 12.79 -12.14
CA THR A 23 -1.14 12.60 -11.50
C THR A 23 -2.15 12.07 -12.52
N ILE A 24 -2.76 10.93 -12.23
CA ILE A 24 -3.74 10.26 -13.10
C ILE A 24 -5.07 10.15 -12.37
N ASP A 25 -6.15 10.61 -12.99
CA ASP A 25 -7.48 10.38 -12.45
C ASP A 25 -7.90 8.92 -12.64
N ASP A 26 -8.50 8.31 -11.61
CA ASP A 26 -8.87 6.90 -11.65
C ASP A 26 -9.82 6.56 -12.81
N SER A 27 -10.62 7.52 -13.29
CA SER A 27 -11.50 7.32 -14.45
C SER A 27 -10.75 6.93 -15.72
N ILE A 28 -9.53 7.44 -15.93
CA ILE A 28 -8.69 7.10 -17.08
C ILE A 28 -8.31 5.62 -17.03
N LEU A 29 -7.95 5.12 -15.85
CA LEU A 29 -7.50 3.74 -15.65
C LEU A 29 -8.66 2.73 -15.60
N LEU A 30 -9.87 3.19 -15.32
CA LEU A 30 -11.04 2.32 -15.19
C LEU A 30 -11.76 2.06 -16.51
N GLN A 31 -11.52 2.86 -17.55
CA GLN A 31 -12.26 2.79 -18.82
C GLN A 31 -11.70 1.77 -19.82
N SER A 32 -10.42 1.43 -19.72
CA SER A 32 -9.74 0.52 -20.65
C SER A 32 -8.72 -0.34 -19.91
N ASP A 33 -8.32 -1.47 -20.51
CA ASP A 33 -7.22 -2.26 -19.99
C ASP A 33 -5.90 -1.53 -20.27
N PHE A 34 -4.85 -1.87 -19.53
CA PHE A 34 -3.59 -1.11 -19.57
C PHE A 34 -3.04 -0.97 -21.00
N ASP A 35 -2.98 -2.08 -21.74
CA ASP A 35 -2.41 -2.12 -23.10
C ASP A 35 -3.26 -1.34 -24.13
N ASP A 36 -4.57 -1.21 -23.88
CA ASP A 36 -5.51 -0.51 -24.77
C ASP A 36 -5.67 0.98 -24.41
N ASN A 37 -5.10 1.43 -23.30
CA ASN A 37 -5.24 2.79 -22.81
C ASN A 37 -4.28 3.75 -23.54
N ILE A 38 -4.68 4.20 -24.73
CA ILE A 38 -3.85 5.07 -25.60
C ILE A 38 -3.32 6.31 -24.86
N VAL A 39 -4.14 6.91 -23.98
CA VAL A 39 -3.72 8.08 -23.20
C VAL A 39 -2.56 7.72 -22.27
N LEU A 40 -2.71 6.64 -21.51
CA LEU A 40 -1.66 6.16 -20.61
C LEU A 40 -0.40 5.75 -21.38
N GLN A 41 -0.54 4.96 -22.44
CA GLN A 41 0.58 4.53 -23.28
C GLN A 41 1.36 5.73 -23.82
N THR A 42 0.67 6.74 -24.37
CA THR A 42 1.30 7.97 -24.86
C THR A 42 2.07 8.70 -23.76
N ILE A 43 1.51 8.77 -22.54
CA ILE A 43 2.19 9.39 -21.39
C ILE A 43 3.48 8.63 -21.06
N LEU A 44 3.42 7.29 -20.96
CA LEU A 44 4.56 6.45 -20.60
C LEU A 44 5.66 6.46 -21.67
N ASP A 45 5.32 6.48 -22.96
CA ASP A 45 6.27 6.63 -24.05
C ASP A 45 7.04 7.96 -23.96
N ASN A 46 6.33 9.05 -23.67
CA ASN A 46 6.99 10.36 -23.54
C ASN A 46 7.87 10.41 -22.28
N ILE A 47 7.43 9.83 -21.15
CA ILE A 47 8.22 9.80 -19.92
C ILE A 47 9.47 8.96 -20.10
N SER A 48 9.33 7.74 -20.65
CA SER A 48 10.43 6.78 -20.81
C SER A 48 11.53 7.29 -21.75
N THR A 49 11.16 7.99 -22.82
CA THR A 49 12.11 8.51 -23.82
C THR A 49 12.80 9.80 -23.40
N LEU A 50 12.27 10.54 -22.42
CA LEU A 50 12.83 11.81 -21.99
C LEU A 50 14.07 11.59 -21.12
N ARG A 51 15.26 11.62 -21.74
CA ARG A 51 16.55 11.33 -21.09
C ARG A 51 16.88 12.24 -19.90
N SER A 52 16.42 13.48 -19.94
CA SER A 52 16.71 14.48 -18.92
C SER A 52 15.83 14.39 -17.68
N LEU A 53 14.79 13.54 -17.72
CA LEU A 53 13.93 13.24 -16.59
C LEU A 53 14.46 12.01 -15.86
N ASP A 54 14.76 12.14 -14.58
CA ASP A 54 15.37 11.04 -13.80
C ASP A 54 14.30 10.07 -13.27
N GLY A 55 13.04 10.52 -13.16
CA GLY A 55 11.93 9.68 -12.71
C GLY A 55 10.62 10.42 -12.46
N ILE A 56 9.71 9.76 -11.75
CA ILE A 56 8.36 10.25 -11.49
C ILE A 56 7.88 10.05 -10.04
N TYR A 57 7.05 10.98 -9.58
CA TYR A 57 6.12 10.77 -8.48
C TYR A 57 4.75 10.41 -9.07
N LEU A 58 4.31 9.17 -8.91
CA LEU A 58 3.03 8.70 -9.42
C LEU A 58 1.94 8.88 -8.36
N VAL A 59 0.85 9.56 -8.74
CA VAL A 59 -0.33 9.76 -7.89
C VAL A 59 -1.58 9.33 -8.66
N ILE A 60 -2.40 8.47 -8.06
CA ILE A 60 -3.75 8.20 -8.58
C ILE A 60 -4.76 9.01 -7.77
N LEU A 61 -5.57 9.82 -8.44
CA LEU A 61 -6.71 10.49 -7.83
C LEU A 61 -7.88 9.50 -7.77
N ARG A 62 -8.16 8.99 -6.57
CA ARG A 62 -9.15 7.95 -6.32
C ARG A 62 -10.48 8.55 -5.89
N ASN A 63 -11.29 8.92 -6.87
CA ASN A 63 -12.59 9.58 -6.67
C ASN A 63 -13.77 8.60 -6.70
N LYS A 64 -13.63 7.41 -7.31
CA LYS A 64 -14.76 6.50 -7.54
C LYS A 64 -15.04 5.55 -6.38
N TYR A 65 -13.99 5.03 -5.73
CA TYR A 65 -14.12 4.04 -4.66
C TYR A 65 -13.80 4.66 -3.30
N ASP A 66 -14.75 4.58 -2.36
CA ASP A 66 -14.50 4.99 -0.98
C ASP A 66 -13.95 3.85 -0.11
N THR A 67 -12.86 3.26 -0.59
CA THR A 67 -12.07 2.31 0.19
C THR A 67 -10.71 2.89 0.51
N LEU A 68 -10.08 2.39 1.57
CA LEU A 68 -8.74 2.81 1.94
C LEU A 68 -7.69 2.13 1.04
N TYR A 69 -7.78 0.82 0.92
CA TYR A 69 -6.95 0.02 0.03
C TYR A 69 -7.42 0.08 -1.43
N GLN A 70 -6.49 -0.12 -2.35
CA GLN A 70 -6.78 -0.25 -3.77
C GLN A 70 -7.54 -1.55 -4.03
N ILE A 71 -8.77 -1.48 -4.53
CA ILE A 71 -9.60 -2.67 -4.81
C ILE A 71 -9.86 -2.88 -6.30
N SER A 72 -9.49 -1.93 -7.16
CA SER A 72 -9.68 -2.04 -8.60
C SER A 72 -8.55 -2.87 -9.22
N PRO A 73 -8.84 -4.01 -9.87
CA PRO A 73 -7.82 -4.77 -10.58
C PRO A 73 -7.11 -3.97 -11.67
N ARG A 74 -7.86 -3.10 -12.38
CA ARG A 74 -7.30 -2.28 -13.48
C ARG A 74 -6.30 -1.25 -12.98
N ILE A 75 -6.60 -0.58 -11.86
CA ILE A 75 -5.68 0.41 -11.26
C ILE A 75 -4.48 -0.31 -10.64
N ALA A 76 -4.72 -1.38 -9.89
CA ALA A 76 -3.66 -2.20 -9.31
C ALA A 76 -2.69 -2.71 -10.39
N SER A 77 -3.21 -3.20 -11.52
CA SER A 77 -2.42 -3.68 -12.65
C SER A 77 -1.64 -2.54 -13.30
N SER A 78 -2.29 -1.41 -13.59
CA SER A 78 -1.62 -0.23 -14.15
C SER A 78 -0.46 0.26 -13.29
N LEU A 79 -0.58 0.23 -11.97
CA LEU A 79 0.51 0.62 -11.06
C LEU A 79 1.72 -0.33 -11.18
N LEU A 80 1.52 -1.64 -11.32
CA LEU A 80 2.61 -2.61 -11.55
C LEU A 80 3.27 -2.38 -12.90
N GLU A 81 2.45 -2.22 -13.94
CA GLU A 81 2.89 -1.97 -15.30
C GLU A 81 3.73 -0.69 -15.40
N ILE A 82 3.27 0.41 -14.81
CA ILE A 82 4.03 1.67 -14.75
C ILE A 82 5.34 1.49 -13.98
N SER A 83 5.29 0.82 -12.82
CA SER A 83 6.48 0.57 -12.00
C SER A 83 7.53 -0.24 -12.77
N TYR A 84 7.10 -1.23 -13.54
CA TYR A 84 7.99 -2.05 -14.34
C TYR A 84 8.52 -1.35 -15.58
N LEU A 85 7.64 -0.71 -16.36
CA LEU A 85 8.04 -0.06 -17.61
C LEU A 85 8.91 1.17 -17.36
N ILE A 86 8.61 1.97 -16.35
CA ILE A 86 9.41 3.16 -16.01
C ILE A 86 10.62 2.77 -15.15
N GLY A 87 10.40 1.98 -14.10
CA GLY A 87 11.44 1.56 -13.15
C GLY A 87 12.49 0.64 -13.75
N ILE A 88 12.04 -0.50 -14.29
CA ILE A 88 12.94 -1.55 -14.78
C ILE A 88 13.35 -1.32 -16.24
N ARG A 89 12.38 -1.07 -17.14
CA ARG A 89 12.67 -0.98 -18.58
C ARG A 89 13.31 0.35 -18.96
N ALA A 90 12.75 1.47 -18.51
CA ALA A 90 13.31 2.79 -18.79
C ALA A 90 14.43 3.20 -17.83
N LYS A 91 14.65 2.45 -16.73
CA LYS A 91 15.67 2.72 -15.70
C LYS A 91 15.52 4.12 -15.10
N LYS A 92 14.29 4.50 -14.77
CA LYS A 92 13.93 5.79 -14.18
C LYS A 92 13.32 5.58 -12.80
N GLN A 93 13.51 6.52 -11.91
CA GLN A 93 12.96 6.42 -10.56
C GLN A 93 11.42 6.44 -10.60
N VAL A 94 10.77 5.60 -9.78
CA VAL A 94 9.32 5.58 -9.60
C VAL A 94 8.98 5.62 -8.11
N ILE A 95 8.36 6.70 -7.67
CA ILE A 95 7.86 6.85 -6.30
C ILE A 95 6.34 6.86 -6.32
N ILE A 96 5.72 5.88 -5.66
CA ILE A 96 4.26 5.72 -5.61
C ILE A 96 3.70 6.51 -4.43
N ASN A 97 2.88 7.52 -4.69
CA ASN A 97 2.24 8.32 -3.65
C ASN A 97 0.76 7.97 -3.50
N PHE A 98 0.30 7.89 -2.25
CA PHE A 98 -1.12 7.70 -1.89
C PHE A 98 -1.76 6.39 -2.39
N GLU A 99 -0.97 5.31 -2.45
CA GLU A 99 -1.48 3.94 -2.65
C GLU A 99 -1.21 3.04 -1.44
N ASP A 100 -0.87 3.65 -0.31
CA ASP A 100 -0.66 2.97 0.96
C ASP A 100 0.34 1.79 0.84
N VAL A 101 0.10 0.67 1.54
CA VAL A 101 0.97 -0.50 1.56
C VAL A 101 0.96 -1.27 0.23
N TYR A 102 0.10 -0.92 -0.73
CA TYR A 102 0.21 -1.46 -2.09
C TYR A 102 1.51 -1.03 -2.76
N GLY A 103 2.10 0.10 -2.32
CA GLY A 103 3.42 0.51 -2.76
C GLY A 103 4.51 -0.54 -2.52
N LEU A 104 4.39 -1.38 -1.47
CA LEU A 104 5.30 -2.52 -1.27
C LEU A 104 5.23 -3.53 -2.43
N VAL A 105 4.03 -3.76 -2.99
CA VAL A 105 3.84 -4.64 -4.14
C VAL A 105 4.53 -4.04 -5.37
N CYS A 106 4.36 -2.73 -5.60
CA CYS A 106 5.02 -2.02 -6.68
C CYS A 106 6.55 -2.03 -6.56
N MET A 107 7.10 -1.95 -5.34
CA MET A 107 8.54 -2.07 -5.10
C MET A 107 9.10 -3.43 -5.52
N GLY A 108 8.27 -4.48 -5.49
CA GLY A 108 8.65 -5.80 -5.99
C GLY A 108 8.98 -5.83 -7.48
N VAL A 109 8.41 -4.90 -8.27
CA VAL A 109 8.46 -4.93 -9.74
C VAL A 109 9.07 -3.69 -10.39
N GLY A 110 9.58 -2.73 -9.60
CA GLY A 110 10.36 -1.61 -10.13
C GLY A 110 10.17 -0.26 -9.47
N ALA A 111 9.25 -0.10 -8.51
CA ALA A 111 9.17 1.13 -7.75
C ALA A 111 10.34 1.27 -6.76
N ASP A 112 10.86 2.47 -6.61
CA ASP A 112 11.97 2.80 -5.70
C ASP A 112 11.48 3.13 -4.29
N GLY A 113 10.22 3.53 -4.17
CA GLY A 113 9.63 3.85 -2.88
C GLY A 113 8.15 4.21 -2.99
N PHE A 114 7.54 4.45 -1.84
CA PHE A 114 6.15 4.87 -1.76
C PHE A 114 5.87 5.71 -0.51
N ALA A 115 4.80 6.51 -0.56
CA ALA A 115 4.29 7.25 0.58
C ALA A 115 3.03 6.59 1.16
N THR A 116 3.00 6.52 2.49
CA THR A 116 1.88 6.01 3.29
C THR A 116 1.82 6.77 4.61
N GLY A 117 0.78 6.53 5.40
CA GLY A 117 0.69 6.99 6.78
C GLY A 117 -0.47 6.29 7.49
N TYR A 118 -0.94 6.93 8.56
CA TYR A 118 -2.04 6.40 9.36
C TYR A 118 -3.42 6.91 8.89
N SER A 119 -3.54 8.21 8.62
CA SER A 119 -4.80 8.82 8.19
C SER A 119 -5.15 8.51 6.73
N THR A 120 -6.44 8.55 6.41
CA THR A 120 -6.94 8.37 5.04
C THR A 120 -6.26 9.31 4.03
N SER A 121 -6.05 10.58 4.39
CA SER A 121 -5.40 11.57 3.53
C SER A 121 -3.93 11.29 3.24
N LYS A 122 -3.22 10.58 4.14
CA LYS A 122 -1.84 10.14 3.91
C LYS A 122 -1.77 8.85 3.08
N ARG A 123 -2.89 8.14 2.94
CA ARG A 123 -2.98 6.79 2.32
C ARG A 123 -3.66 6.80 0.96
N LYS A 124 -4.57 7.74 0.70
CA LYS A 124 -5.35 7.89 -0.53
C LYS A 124 -5.54 9.37 -0.87
N MET A 125 -5.24 9.74 -2.11
CA MET A 125 -5.56 11.05 -2.65
C MET A 125 -6.97 10.99 -3.26
N SER A 126 -7.89 11.78 -2.72
CA SER A 126 -9.25 11.91 -3.25
C SER A 126 -9.70 13.35 -3.10
N PHE A 127 -10.38 13.89 -4.11
CA PHE A 127 -10.93 15.23 -4.03
C PHE A 127 -12.07 15.34 -3.01
N SER A 128 -12.85 14.27 -2.82
CA SER A 128 -13.94 14.25 -1.83
C SER A 128 -13.43 14.43 -0.40
N ASN A 129 -12.26 13.88 -0.09
CA ASN A 129 -11.64 13.97 1.23
C ASN A 129 -11.30 15.41 1.64
N PHE A 130 -11.11 16.32 0.68
CA PHE A 130 -10.84 17.74 0.97
C PHE A 130 -12.12 18.55 1.22
N LYS A 131 -13.30 18.01 0.88
CA LYS A 131 -14.59 18.69 1.08
C LYS A 131 -15.28 18.30 2.39
N SER A 132 -14.96 17.13 2.95
CA SER A 132 -15.61 16.57 4.14
C SER A 132 -14.96 17.01 5.46
N SER A 133 -15.78 17.10 6.50
CA SER A 133 -15.42 17.44 7.89
C SER A 133 -14.40 16.46 8.51
N PHE A 134 -13.67 16.92 9.53
CA PHE A 134 -12.71 16.13 10.29
C PHE A 134 -13.25 14.76 10.73
N GLY A 135 -12.53 13.69 10.39
CA GLY A 135 -12.85 12.33 10.80
C GLY A 135 -12.46 12.04 12.25
N ARG A 136 -13.16 11.09 12.87
CA ARG A 136 -12.75 10.49 14.16
C ARG A 136 -11.86 9.30 13.87
N SER A 137 -10.68 9.24 14.49
CA SER A 137 -9.79 8.10 14.32
C SER A 137 -9.65 7.33 15.62
N PHE A 138 -9.69 6.01 15.54
CA PHE A 138 -9.42 5.11 16.66
C PHE A 138 -8.09 4.37 16.41
N PRO A 139 -7.40 3.89 17.45
CA PRO A 139 -6.21 3.07 17.29
C PRO A 139 -6.52 1.76 16.57
N LYS A 140 -5.71 1.45 15.56
CA LYS A 140 -5.77 0.23 14.77
C LYS A 140 -4.41 -0.43 14.74
N PHE A 141 -4.37 -1.72 15.04
CA PHE A 141 -3.19 -2.54 14.86
C PHE A 141 -3.07 -2.94 13.39
N TYR A 142 -2.01 -2.47 12.73
CA TYR A 142 -1.66 -2.92 11.40
C TYR A 142 -0.98 -4.30 11.47
N SER A 143 -1.62 -5.30 10.87
CA SER A 143 -0.99 -6.59 10.59
C SER A 143 -0.46 -6.60 9.16
N HIS A 144 0.85 -6.76 9.02
CA HIS A 144 1.48 -6.97 7.72
C HIS A 144 1.24 -8.40 7.21
N ASN A 145 1.11 -9.38 8.12
CA ASN A 145 0.75 -10.76 7.78
C ASN A 145 -0.64 -10.88 7.15
N LEU A 146 -1.60 -10.04 7.54
CA LEU A 146 -2.95 -10.01 6.99
C LEU A 146 -3.15 -8.87 5.99
N ILE A 147 -2.23 -7.91 5.91
CA ILE A 147 -2.39 -6.69 5.11
C ILE A 147 -3.70 -5.98 5.49
N GLY A 148 -3.83 -5.61 6.77
CA GLY A 148 -5.07 -5.06 7.32
C GLY A 148 -4.87 -4.23 8.58
N ASP A 149 -5.82 -3.34 8.85
CA ASP A 149 -5.85 -2.48 10.03
C ASP A 149 -7.02 -2.85 10.95
N PHE A 150 -6.71 -3.43 12.11
CA PHE A 150 -7.70 -3.97 13.05
C PHE A 150 -7.90 -3.04 14.23
N LEU A 151 -9.14 -2.66 14.53
CA LEU A 151 -9.48 -1.89 15.73
C LEU A 151 -8.93 -2.59 16.98
N SER A 152 -8.21 -1.81 17.80
CA SER A 152 -7.39 -2.35 18.87
C SER A 152 -8.20 -3.10 19.92
N GLU A 153 -9.44 -2.71 20.19
CA GLU A 153 -10.33 -3.44 21.08
C GLU A 153 -11.33 -4.26 20.27
N THR A 154 -12.08 -3.61 19.39
CA THR A 154 -13.22 -4.21 18.70
C THR A 154 -12.81 -5.44 17.88
N ASP A 155 -11.70 -5.37 17.14
CA ASP A 155 -11.26 -6.48 16.29
C ASP A 155 -10.28 -7.42 17.01
N LEU A 156 -9.31 -6.88 17.76
CA LEU A 156 -8.31 -7.74 18.40
C LEU A 156 -8.87 -8.60 19.52
N ASN A 157 -9.90 -8.13 20.25
CA ASN A 157 -10.59 -8.99 21.21
C ASN A 157 -11.32 -10.13 20.49
N LYS A 158 -11.98 -9.88 19.35
CA LYS A 158 -12.58 -10.95 18.52
C LYS A 158 -11.53 -11.96 18.05
N ILE A 159 -10.38 -11.47 17.56
CA ILE A 159 -9.26 -12.32 17.12
C ILE A 159 -8.73 -13.18 18.28
N ARG A 160 -8.62 -12.60 19.49
CA ARG A 160 -8.25 -13.31 20.72
C ARG A 160 -9.26 -14.39 21.08
N ASP A 161 -10.54 -14.05 21.13
CA ASP A 161 -11.61 -14.95 21.56
C ASP A 161 -11.81 -16.12 20.59
N ASN A 162 -11.34 -15.98 19.35
CA ASN A 162 -11.30 -17.04 18.35
C ASN A 162 -9.95 -17.79 18.27
N TYR A 163 -9.05 -17.55 19.23
CA TYR A 163 -7.71 -18.15 19.31
C TYR A 163 -6.85 -17.93 18.07
N LEU A 164 -6.87 -16.72 17.49
CA LEU A 164 -6.16 -16.38 16.25
C LEU A 164 -5.00 -15.39 16.43
N ILE A 165 -4.66 -15.00 17.66
CA ILE A 165 -3.60 -14.02 17.94
C ILE A 165 -2.24 -14.45 17.38
N GLN A 166 -1.93 -15.75 17.40
CA GLN A 166 -0.70 -16.27 16.83
C GLN A 166 -0.56 -16.01 15.33
N MET A 167 -1.65 -15.81 14.59
CA MET A 167 -1.59 -15.52 13.15
C MET A 167 -1.05 -14.10 12.84
N ILE A 168 -1.12 -13.20 13.82
CA ILE A 168 -0.63 -11.82 13.73
C ILE A 168 0.56 -11.55 14.66
N GLU A 169 1.10 -12.56 15.33
CA GLU A 169 2.14 -12.37 16.34
C GLU A 169 3.48 -11.88 15.74
N ASP A 170 3.82 -12.30 14.52
CA ASP A 170 5.04 -11.82 13.83
C ASP A 170 5.00 -10.32 13.52
N ASP A 171 3.83 -9.70 13.62
CA ASP A 171 3.61 -8.26 13.47
C ASP A 171 3.82 -7.45 14.74
N LYS A 172 4.12 -8.13 15.85
CA LYS A 172 4.50 -7.47 17.09
C LYS A 172 5.74 -6.59 16.88
N THR A 173 5.68 -5.39 17.44
CA THR A 173 6.84 -4.53 17.70
C THR A 173 6.92 -4.25 19.21
N ALA A 174 8.02 -3.63 19.64
CA ALA A 174 8.18 -3.12 21.01
C ALA A 174 6.99 -2.25 21.47
N LEU A 175 6.33 -1.53 20.56
CA LEU A 175 5.19 -0.66 20.87
C LEU A 175 3.89 -1.44 21.15
N SER A 176 3.83 -2.71 20.78
CA SER A 176 2.68 -3.59 20.94
C SER A 176 2.91 -4.74 21.92
N GLU A 177 4.06 -4.78 22.61
CA GLU A 177 4.38 -5.87 23.54
C GLU A 177 3.37 -5.99 24.67
N GLY A 178 3.00 -4.86 25.30
CA GLY A 178 1.96 -4.83 26.34
C GLY A 178 0.59 -5.28 25.82
N LEU A 179 0.23 -4.89 24.59
CA LEU A 179 -1.01 -5.32 23.93
C LEU A 179 -1.04 -6.84 23.75
N PHE A 180 -0.01 -7.43 23.17
CA PHE A 180 0.05 -8.89 22.99
C PHE A 180 0.12 -9.64 24.32
N ALA A 181 0.82 -9.12 25.32
CA ALA A 181 0.85 -9.71 26.66
C ALA A 181 -0.55 -9.76 27.28
N ALA A 182 -1.31 -8.66 27.22
CA ALA A 182 -2.68 -8.59 27.71
C ALA A 182 -3.60 -9.57 26.95
N LEU A 183 -3.57 -9.55 25.61
CA LEU A 183 -4.41 -10.44 24.79
C LEU A 183 -4.11 -11.93 25.08
N LYS A 184 -2.84 -12.30 25.26
CA LYS A 184 -2.43 -13.68 25.62
C LYS A 184 -2.87 -14.10 27.02
N GLN A 185 -3.04 -13.15 27.93
CA GLN A 185 -3.58 -13.39 29.27
C GLN A 185 -5.11 -13.33 29.31
N ASN A 186 -5.76 -13.40 28.15
CA ASN A 186 -7.20 -13.26 27.99
C ASN A 186 -7.78 -11.92 28.49
N GLN A 187 -6.97 -10.87 28.52
CA GLN A 187 -7.39 -9.52 28.89
C GLN A 187 -7.75 -8.70 27.65
N SER A 188 -8.61 -7.68 27.84
CA SER A 188 -8.99 -6.75 26.78
C SER A 188 -7.86 -5.78 26.45
N ALA A 189 -7.74 -5.39 25.18
CA ALA A 189 -6.88 -4.28 24.77
C ALA A 189 -7.22 -2.96 25.48
N ALA A 190 -8.45 -2.79 25.99
CA ALA A 190 -8.89 -1.64 26.78
C ALA A 190 -8.07 -1.43 28.07
N ASN A 191 -7.47 -2.50 28.58
CA ASN A 191 -6.62 -2.49 29.77
C ASN A 191 -5.21 -1.97 29.48
N VAL A 192 -4.83 -1.86 28.21
CA VAL A 192 -3.53 -1.33 27.78
C VAL A 192 -3.74 0.11 27.35
N LEU A 193 -3.33 1.05 28.22
CA LEU A 193 -3.66 2.47 28.07
C LEU A 193 -3.36 2.98 26.67
N GLU A 194 -2.17 2.73 26.13
CA GLU A 194 -1.69 3.21 24.83
C GLU A 194 -2.46 2.63 23.62
N TRP A 195 -3.21 1.56 23.83
CA TRP A 195 -3.98 0.85 22.81
C TRP A 195 -5.49 0.90 23.04
N ARG A 196 -5.94 1.61 24.08
CA ARG A 196 -7.37 1.80 24.33
C ARG A 196 -8.01 2.52 23.15
N GLU A 197 -9.15 2.00 22.69
CA GLU A 197 -9.95 2.46 21.56
C GLU A 197 -10.70 3.77 21.87
N THR A 198 -9.93 4.79 22.24
CA THR A 198 -10.40 6.15 22.48
C THR A 198 -10.17 7.00 21.24
N GLN A 199 -11.11 7.91 20.96
CA GLN A 199 -11.01 8.82 19.82
C GLN A 199 -9.70 9.62 19.87
N ASN A 200 -9.02 9.68 18.72
CA ASN A 200 -7.75 10.35 18.47
C ASN A 200 -6.56 9.84 19.30
N HIS A 201 -6.71 8.69 19.97
CA HIS A 201 -5.60 8.04 20.67
C HIS A 201 -4.81 7.12 19.73
N THR A 202 -4.18 7.70 18.71
CA THR A 202 -3.63 6.94 17.57
C THR A 202 -2.10 6.91 17.50
N THR A 203 -1.39 7.67 18.35
CA THR A 203 0.06 7.83 18.27
C THR A 203 0.82 6.50 18.31
N THR A 204 0.47 5.62 19.25
CA THR A 204 1.12 4.30 19.38
C THR A 204 0.82 3.40 18.18
N ALA A 205 -0.43 3.42 17.71
CA ALA A 205 -0.88 2.67 16.54
C ALA A 205 -0.18 3.15 15.24
N GLU A 206 -0.08 4.46 15.02
CA GLU A 206 0.65 5.08 13.90
C GLU A 206 2.12 4.68 13.92
N ASN A 207 2.79 4.84 15.07
CA ASN A 207 4.20 4.47 15.20
C ASN A 207 4.43 2.95 15.01
N ASN A 208 3.53 2.11 15.52
CA ASN A 208 3.60 0.66 15.31
C ASN A 208 3.47 0.31 13.82
N ARG A 209 2.47 0.89 13.14
CA ARG A 209 2.26 0.73 11.70
C ARG A 209 3.50 1.12 10.91
N MET A 210 4.06 2.31 11.16
CA MET A 210 5.25 2.78 10.43
C MET A 210 6.47 1.90 10.68
N LYS A 211 6.70 1.43 11.93
CA LYS A 211 7.78 0.47 12.23
C LYS A 211 7.63 -0.83 11.42
N ARG A 212 6.40 -1.35 11.30
CA ARG A 212 6.14 -2.56 10.52
C ARG A 212 6.35 -2.36 9.02
N ILE A 213 5.91 -1.23 8.48
CA ILE A 213 6.09 -0.91 7.08
C ILE A 213 7.57 -0.69 6.75
N ASN A 214 8.31 0.06 7.56
CA ASN A 214 9.74 0.28 7.36
C ASN A 214 10.52 -1.04 7.38
N LYS A 215 10.20 -1.94 8.32
CA LYS A 215 10.81 -3.29 8.35
C LYS A 215 10.50 -4.10 7.08
N ALA A 216 9.31 -3.94 6.49
CA ALA A 216 8.98 -4.60 5.23
C ALA A 216 9.76 -4.00 4.05
N VAL A 217 9.94 -2.67 4.02
CA VAL A 217 10.78 -1.96 3.05
C VAL A 217 12.23 -2.41 3.14
N GLU A 218 12.81 -2.45 4.34
CA GLU A 218 14.18 -2.94 4.59
C GLU A 218 14.36 -4.34 4.02
N LYS A 219 13.44 -5.27 4.35
CA LYS A 219 13.49 -6.63 3.78
C LYS A 219 13.52 -6.62 2.25
N ILE A 220 12.69 -5.80 1.59
CA ILE A 220 12.68 -5.70 0.12
C ILE A 220 14.01 -5.15 -0.40
N ASN A 221 14.56 -4.13 0.26
CA ASN A 221 15.80 -3.47 -0.15
C ASN A 221 17.05 -4.32 0.10
N ASP A 222 17.03 -5.20 1.10
CA ASP A 222 18.11 -6.15 1.40
C ASP A 222 18.27 -7.26 0.35
N ARG A 223 17.40 -7.29 -0.67
CA ARG A 223 17.42 -8.26 -1.75
C ARG A 223 18.21 -7.75 -2.94
N ASN A 224 19.17 -8.55 -3.37
CA ASN A 224 20.19 -8.16 -4.33
C ASN A 224 19.72 -8.14 -5.79
N ASP A 225 18.61 -8.80 -6.10
CA ASP A 225 18.14 -8.98 -7.48
C ASP A 225 16.62 -8.86 -7.59
N SER A 226 16.14 -8.57 -8.80
CA SER A 226 14.72 -8.37 -9.06
C SER A 226 13.89 -9.63 -8.82
N LYS A 227 14.44 -10.82 -9.06
CA LYS A 227 13.69 -12.07 -8.92
C LYS A 227 13.42 -12.37 -7.45
N SER A 228 14.43 -12.23 -6.57
CA SER A 228 14.22 -12.43 -5.14
C SER A 228 13.22 -11.42 -4.53
N LYS A 229 13.17 -10.18 -5.04
CA LYS A 229 12.14 -9.19 -4.67
C LYS A 229 10.74 -9.64 -5.10
N VAL A 230 10.59 -10.09 -6.35
CA VAL A 230 9.34 -10.65 -6.88
C VAL A 230 8.87 -11.84 -6.06
N ASP A 231 9.74 -12.82 -5.83
CA ASP A 231 9.42 -14.04 -5.09
C ASP A 231 8.93 -13.71 -3.67
N PHE A 232 9.59 -12.77 -2.99
CA PHE A 232 9.16 -12.32 -1.67
C PHE A 232 7.77 -11.70 -1.66
N ILE A 233 7.47 -10.79 -2.61
CA ILE A 233 6.15 -10.16 -2.69
C ILE A 233 5.08 -11.19 -3.02
N LYS A 234 5.39 -12.14 -3.92
CA LYS A 234 4.50 -13.25 -4.27
C LYS A 234 4.16 -14.10 -3.06
N GLU A 235 5.17 -14.55 -2.31
CA GLU A 235 4.99 -15.34 -1.09
C GLU A 235 4.19 -14.58 -0.03
N TRP A 236 4.48 -13.29 0.16
CA TRP A 236 3.77 -12.44 1.11
C TRP A 236 2.29 -12.30 0.75
N LEU A 237 1.96 -12.01 -0.52
CA LEU A 237 0.57 -11.89 -0.99
C LEU A 237 -0.19 -13.22 -0.91
N LEU A 238 0.45 -14.33 -1.27
CA LEU A 238 -0.13 -15.68 -1.15
C LEU A 238 -0.46 -16.01 0.30
N SER A 239 0.51 -15.81 1.21
CA SER A 239 0.33 -16.06 2.64
C SER A 239 -0.78 -15.18 3.22
N ALA A 240 -0.83 -13.90 2.84
CA ALA A 240 -1.86 -12.98 3.28
C ALA A 240 -3.26 -13.38 2.77
N ASP A 241 -3.41 -13.74 1.49
CA ASP A 241 -4.71 -14.16 0.93
C ASP A 241 -5.23 -15.45 1.58
N MET A 242 -4.34 -16.42 1.84
CA MET A 242 -4.68 -17.64 2.57
C MET A 242 -5.18 -17.33 3.99
N LYS A 243 -4.42 -16.54 4.76
CA LYS A 243 -4.82 -16.16 6.13
C LYS A 243 -6.10 -15.33 6.14
N ARG A 244 -6.26 -14.40 5.19
CA ARG A 244 -7.47 -13.58 5.06
C ARG A 244 -8.69 -14.37 4.68
N THR A 245 -8.56 -15.37 3.81
CA THR A 245 -9.66 -16.28 3.46
C THR A 245 -10.12 -17.05 4.71
N TYR A 246 -9.18 -17.60 5.48
CA TYR A 246 -9.50 -18.26 6.75
C TYR A 246 -10.17 -17.31 7.77
N PHE A 247 -9.70 -16.06 7.87
CA PHE A 247 -10.37 -15.05 8.71
C PHE A 247 -11.79 -14.75 8.22
N SER A 248 -11.99 -14.56 6.92
CA SER A 248 -13.31 -14.28 6.36
C SER A 248 -14.31 -15.40 6.62
N GLU A 249 -13.88 -16.66 6.57
CA GLU A 249 -14.72 -17.82 6.94
C GLU A 249 -14.99 -17.86 8.45
N ARG A 250 -13.98 -17.60 9.29
CA ARG A 250 -14.14 -17.67 10.75
C ARG A 250 -15.06 -16.59 11.32
N PHE A 251 -15.07 -15.42 10.68
CA PHE A 251 -15.78 -14.21 11.10
C PHE A 251 -16.98 -13.89 10.19
N GLU A 252 -17.56 -14.88 9.51
CA GLU A 252 -18.70 -14.67 8.61
C GLU A 252 -19.90 -14.06 9.34
N ASP A 253 -20.23 -14.59 10.53
CA ASP A 253 -21.36 -14.13 11.35
C ASP A 253 -21.06 -12.86 12.18
N ASP A 254 -19.79 -12.57 12.43
CA ASP A 254 -19.34 -11.39 13.18
C ASP A 254 -18.09 -10.77 12.54
N PRO A 255 -18.25 -10.04 11.42
CA PRO A 255 -17.12 -9.53 10.65
C PRO A 255 -16.21 -8.58 11.44
N LEU A 256 -14.93 -8.60 11.07
CA LEU A 256 -13.95 -7.58 11.50
C LEU A 256 -14.17 -6.28 10.75
N SER A 257 -13.67 -5.17 11.29
CA SER A 257 -13.88 -3.83 10.71
C SER A 257 -13.20 -3.62 9.35
N ASP A 258 -12.14 -4.39 9.06
CA ASP A 258 -11.34 -4.25 7.85
C ASP A 258 -11.64 -5.36 6.83
N GLU A 259 -12.14 -4.97 5.67
CA GLU A 259 -12.46 -5.89 4.58
C GLU A 259 -11.19 -6.48 3.93
N SER A 260 -11.23 -7.75 3.56
CA SER A 260 -10.09 -8.50 2.98
C SER A 260 -9.97 -8.41 1.45
N ARG A 261 -10.94 -7.77 0.77
CA ARG A 261 -11.11 -7.86 -0.69
C ARG A 261 -9.88 -7.42 -1.50
N HIS A 262 -9.13 -6.42 -1.03
CA HIS A 262 -7.95 -5.91 -1.74
C HIS A 262 -6.84 -6.97 -1.84
N VAL A 263 -6.63 -7.79 -0.82
CA VAL A 263 -5.53 -8.77 -0.80
C VAL A 263 -5.67 -9.77 -1.94
N ARG A 264 -6.88 -10.28 -2.16
CA ARG A 264 -7.17 -11.19 -3.27
C ARG A 264 -6.99 -10.52 -4.63
N VAL A 265 -7.42 -9.27 -4.77
CA VAL A 265 -7.20 -8.48 -5.99
C VAL A 265 -5.71 -8.31 -6.26
N TRP A 266 -4.93 -7.92 -5.24
CA TRP A 266 -3.50 -7.69 -5.38
C TRP A 266 -2.76 -8.97 -5.76
N ARG A 267 -3.03 -10.09 -5.08
CA ARG A 267 -2.43 -11.38 -5.40
C ARG A 267 -2.70 -11.76 -6.85
N LYS A 268 -3.96 -11.73 -7.28
CA LYS A 268 -4.34 -12.12 -8.65
C LYS A 268 -3.67 -11.23 -9.69
N VAL A 269 -3.76 -9.91 -9.51
CA VAL A 269 -3.16 -8.94 -10.44
C VAL A 269 -1.65 -9.08 -10.50
N PHE A 270 -1.00 -9.37 -9.37
CA PHE A 270 0.44 -9.60 -9.32
C PHE A 270 0.82 -10.88 -10.10
N GLU A 271 0.10 -11.99 -9.88
CA GLU A 271 0.32 -13.23 -10.64
C GLU A 271 0.10 -13.06 -12.15
N ASP A 272 -0.98 -12.39 -12.55
CA ASP A 272 -1.28 -12.08 -13.95
C ASP A 272 -0.14 -11.25 -14.58
N PHE A 273 0.39 -10.27 -13.83
CA PHE A 273 1.55 -9.47 -14.25
C PHE A 273 2.82 -10.31 -14.39
N LEU A 274 3.13 -11.19 -13.43
CA LEU A 274 4.31 -12.07 -13.51
C LEU A 274 4.23 -12.99 -14.73
N ASN A 275 3.06 -13.56 -15.00
CA ASN A 275 2.82 -14.40 -16.16
C ASN A 275 3.04 -13.62 -17.47
N LYS A 276 2.55 -12.38 -17.56
CA LYS A 276 2.72 -11.51 -18.74
C LYS A 276 4.19 -11.26 -19.07
N TYR A 277 5.04 -11.07 -18.04
CA TYR A 277 6.45 -10.73 -18.22
C TYR A 277 7.43 -11.89 -18.06
N ASN A 278 6.95 -13.11 -17.77
CA ASN A 278 7.76 -14.29 -17.45
C ASN A 278 8.74 -14.03 -16.30
N LEU A 279 8.24 -13.47 -15.19
CA LEU A 279 9.00 -13.13 -13.98
C LEU A 279 8.80 -14.13 -12.85
#